data_AF-A0A3G8JP90-F1
#
_entry.id   AF-A0A3G8JP90-F1
#
_cell.length_a   1.000
_cell.length_b   1.000
_cell.length_c   1.000
_cell.angle_alpha   90.00
_cell.angle_beta   90.00
_cell.angle_gamma   90.00
#
_symmetry.space_group_name_H-M   'P 1'
#
loop_
_entity.id
_entity.type
_entity.pdbx_description
1 polymer ?
#
loop_
_entity_poly.entity_id
_entity_poly.type
_entity_poly.pdbx_seq_one_letter_code
_entity_poly.pdbx_strand_id
1 'polypeptide(L)'
;MVAATSKIMRNQDLILVASAPTVTASFRTTIGLPGRITTRLQLNHPTDDPRGIAAATLDGLLMGCGDAVIGINPATDSPHATSDLFYLLDDIRQRFEIPMQSCVLSHVTTTVELIEKGVPVDLVFQSIAGTEGANSSFGIDISILREANEAGRSLKRGTVGDNVMYLETGQGSALSAGAHIGTGGKPVDQQTLETRAYAVARVLEPLLVNTVVGFIGPEYLYDGKQIIRAGLEDHFCGKILGLPMGVDVCYTNHAEADQDDMDTLLTLLGVAGAAFVIAVPGADDVMLGYQSLSFHDALYVRQALGLRPAPEFEEWLAGLGMADAQGRILPVDVASSQLRSLTVAR
;
A
#
# COMPACT_ATOMS: atom_id res chain seq x y z
N MET A 1 -7.64 18.10 15.53
CA MET A 1 -9.09 18.20 15.25
C MET A 1 -9.62 16.91 14.63
N VAL A 2 -9.11 16.46 13.48
CA VAL A 2 -9.56 15.20 12.83
C VAL A 2 -9.53 13.98 13.77
N ALA A 3 -8.41 13.76 14.48
CA ALA A 3 -8.30 12.69 15.48
C ALA A 3 -9.32 12.80 16.65
N ALA A 4 -9.68 14.02 17.04
CA ALA A 4 -10.67 14.21 18.10
C ALA A 4 -12.08 13.87 17.60
N THR A 5 -12.36 14.14 16.32
CA THR A 5 -13.62 13.77 15.66
C THR A 5 -13.75 12.25 15.51
N SER A 6 -12.70 11.54 15.08
CA SER A 6 -12.76 10.07 14.93
C SER A 6 -13.08 9.36 16.25
N LYS A 7 -12.54 9.87 17.37
CA LYS A 7 -12.73 9.31 18.72
C LYS A 7 -14.17 9.34 19.24
N ILE A 8 -15.00 10.23 18.72
CA ILE A 8 -16.41 10.36 19.12
C ILE A 8 -17.38 9.72 18.11
N MET A 9 -16.86 9.11 17.05
CA MET A 9 -17.62 8.46 16.00
C MET A 9 -17.73 6.96 16.25
N ARG A 10 -18.90 6.38 16.01
CA ARG A 10 -19.04 4.92 15.91
C ARG A 10 -18.52 4.44 14.55
N ASN A 11 -18.33 3.13 14.38
CA ASN A 11 -17.81 2.57 13.13
C ASN A 11 -18.64 2.98 11.91
N GLN A 12 -19.98 2.93 12.00
CA GLN A 12 -20.86 3.39 10.94
C GLN A 12 -20.65 4.87 10.56
N ASP A 13 -20.29 5.72 11.54
CA ASP A 13 -20.09 7.15 11.32
C ASP A 13 -18.73 7.36 10.62
N LEU A 14 -17.69 6.63 11.05
CA LEU A 14 -16.39 6.61 10.37
C LEU A 14 -16.54 6.17 8.91
N ILE A 15 -17.29 5.10 8.65
CA ILE A 15 -17.53 4.56 7.30
C ILE A 15 -18.28 5.55 6.43
N LEU A 16 -19.44 6.04 6.90
CA LEU A 16 -20.31 6.90 6.10
C LEU A 16 -19.67 8.27 5.81
N VAL A 17 -18.92 8.82 6.77
CA VAL A 17 -18.27 10.11 6.55
C VAL A 17 -17.01 9.96 5.68
N ALA A 18 -16.27 8.85 5.80
CA ALA A 18 -15.11 8.59 4.94
C ALA A 18 -15.48 8.29 3.47
N SER A 19 -16.71 7.79 3.21
CA SER A 19 -17.17 7.51 1.84
C SER A 19 -17.61 8.75 1.06
N ALA A 20 -17.89 9.87 1.75
CA ALA A 20 -18.30 11.12 1.13
C ALA A 20 -17.17 11.83 0.33
N PRO A 21 -15.94 12.00 0.86
CA PRO A 21 -14.87 12.65 0.11
C PRO A 21 -14.30 11.72 -0.97
N THR A 22 -14.17 12.27 -2.19
CA THR A 22 -13.37 11.66 -3.26
C THR A 22 -11.98 12.28 -3.24
N VAL A 23 -10.97 11.45 -3.08
CA VAL A 23 -9.56 11.85 -3.11
C VAL A 23 -8.87 10.94 -4.12
N THR A 24 -8.19 11.54 -5.10
CA THR A 24 -7.53 10.82 -6.18
C THR A 24 -6.08 11.25 -6.30
N ALA A 25 -5.22 10.32 -6.72
CA ALA A 25 -3.85 10.58 -7.12
C ALA A 25 -3.51 9.72 -8.34
N SER A 26 -2.56 10.15 -9.18
CA SER A 26 -2.25 9.47 -10.43
C SER A 26 -0.76 9.43 -10.73
N PHE A 27 -0.31 8.30 -11.28
CA PHE A 27 1.03 8.14 -11.84
C PHE A 27 0.95 7.42 -13.20
N ARG A 28 0.84 6.09 -13.22
CA ARG A 28 0.47 5.31 -14.43
C ARG A 28 -0.98 4.84 -14.39
N THR A 29 -1.51 4.65 -13.19
CA THR A 29 -2.92 4.43 -12.91
C THR A 29 -3.49 5.57 -12.08
N THR A 30 -4.81 5.71 -12.12
CA THR A 30 -5.55 6.64 -11.27
C THR A 30 -6.15 5.92 -10.07
N ILE A 31 -5.74 6.33 -8.86
CA ILE A 31 -6.10 5.70 -7.59
C ILE A 31 -7.19 6.53 -6.88
N GLY A 32 -8.11 5.85 -6.16
CA GLY A 32 -9.10 6.50 -5.28
C GLY A 32 -10.39 6.98 -5.96
N LEU A 33 -10.61 6.64 -7.23
CA LEU A 33 -11.86 6.94 -7.94
C LEU A 33 -13.07 6.20 -7.31
N PRO A 34 -14.27 6.82 -7.28
CA PRO A 34 -15.47 6.15 -6.79
C PRO A 34 -15.81 4.88 -7.58
N GLY A 35 -16.32 3.86 -6.89
CA GLY A 35 -16.67 2.56 -7.50
C GLY A 35 -15.45 1.69 -7.83
N ARG A 36 -14.27 2.02 -7.28
CA ARG A 36 -13.02 1.29 -7.53
C ARG A 36 -12.28 1.04 -6.23
N ILE A 37 -11.55 -0.07 -6.19
CA ILE A 37 -10.58 -0.39 -5.16
C ILE A 37 -9.39 -1.05 -5.83
N THR A 38 -8.23 -0.42 -5.67
CA THR A 38 -6.99 -0.88 -6.29
C THR A 38 -6.19 -1.75 -5.31
N THR A 39 -5.21 -2.50 -5.79
CA THR A 39 -4.40 -3.34 -4.91
C THR A 39 -2.90 -3.12 -5.09
N ARG A 40 -2.20 -3.08 -3.96
CA ARG A 40 -0.77 -3.33 -3.93
C ARG A 40 -0.55 -4.83 -4.00
N LEU A 41 0.19 -5.27 -5.01
CA LEU A 41 0.70 -6.63 -5.11
C LEU A 41 2.05 -6.68 -4.40
N GLN A 42 2.08 -7.26 -3.20
CA GLN A 42 3.29 -7.39 -2.39
C GLN A 42 3.99 -8.72 -2.65
N LEU A 43 5.23 -8.65 -3.14
CA LEU A 43 5.97 -9.78 -3.68
C LEU A 43 7.22 -10.11 -2.86
N ASN A 44 7.08 -10.10 -1.54
CA ASN A 44 8.19 -10.38 -0.65
C ASN A 44 8.66 -11.83 -0.83
N HIS A 45 9.96 -12.01 -1.01
CA HIS A 45 10.59 -13.34 -1.06
C HIS A 45 11.70 -13.40 -0.01
N PRO A 46 11.82 -14.45 0.82
CA PRO A 46 12.79 -14.52 1.93
C PRO A 46 14.27 -14.31 1.57
N THR A 47 14.59 -14.30 0.28
CA THR A 47 15.95 -14.14 -0.26
C THR A 47 15.97 -13.28 -1.52
N ASP A 48 14.88 -12.57 -1.83
CA ASP A 48 14.73 -11.79 -3.06
C ASP A 48 15.04 -12.60 -4.35
N ASP A 49 14.66 -13.91 -4.42
CA ASP A 49 14.94 -14.72 -5.62
C ASP A 49 14.09 -14.20 -6.80
N PRO A 50 14.72 -13.78 -7.92
CA PRO A 50 13.99 -13.18 -9.04
C PRO A 50 12.90 -14.08 -9.64
N ARG A 51 13.07 -15.41 -9.59
CA ARG A 51 12.06 -16.34 -10.13
C ARG A 51 10.88 -16.46 -9.18
N GLY A 52 11.12 -16.47 -7.87
CA GLY A 52 10.06 -16.40 -6.86
C GLY A 52 9.22 -15.14 -7.01
N ILE A 53 9.89 -13.98 -7.15
CA ILE A 53 9.23 -12.69 -7.38
C ILE A 53 8.44 -12.70 -8.70
N ALA A 54 9.03 -13.18 -9.80
CA ALA A 54 8.32 -13.26 -11.09
C ALA A 54 7.13 -14.22 -11.06
N ALA A 55 7.21 -15.33 -10.33
CA ALA A 55 6.11 -16.27 -10.15
C ALA A 55 4.96 -15.65 -9.34
N ALA A 56 5.26 -14.98 -8.23
CA ALA A 56 4.26 -14.26 -7.44
C ALA A 56 3.66 -13.07 -8.21
N THR A 57 4.46 -12.39 -9.05
CA THR A 57 3.98 -11.34 -9.97
C THR A 57 2.94 -11.91 -10.92
N LEU A 58 3.26 -13.04 -11.57
CA LEU A 58 2.35 -13.71 -12.49
C LEU A 58 1.04 -14.10 -11.78
N ASP A 59 1.13 -14.74 -10.61
CA ASP A 59 -0.05 -15.17 -9.85
C ASP A 59 -0.97 -14.00 -9.49
N GLY A 60 -0.40 -12.91 -8.97
CA GLY A 60 -1.16 -11.71 -8.64
C GLY A 60 -1.81 -11.04 -9.85
N LEU A 61 -1.07 -10.91 -10.97
CA LEU A 61 -1.61 -10.32 -12.21
C LEU A 61 -2.75 -11.16 -12.79
N LEU A 62 -2.64 -12.49 -12.74
CA LEU A 62 -3.72 -13.40 -13.18
C LEU A 62 -5.01 -13.22 -12.36
N MET A 63 -4.88 -12.74 -11.13
CA MET A 63 -5.99 -12.40 -10.22
C MET A 63 -6.34 -10.91 -10.26
N GLY A 64 -5.84 -10.15 -11.24
CA GLY A 64 -6.13 -8.74 -11.41
C GLY A 64 -5.60 -7.84 -10.28
N CYS A 65 -4.53 -8.24 -9.60
CA CYS A 65 -3.88 -7.45 -8.57
C CYS A 65 -2.64 -6.69 -9.07
N GLY A 66 -2.32 -5.57 -8.43
CA GLY A 66 -1.13 -4.76 -8.72
C GLY A 66 -1.39 -3.41 -9.39
N ASP A 67 -2.66 -3.01 -9.49
CA ASP A 67 -3.07 -1.76 -10.12
C ASP A 67 -2.82 -0.51 -9.26
N ALA A 68 -2.58 -0.66 -7.95
CA ALA A 68 -2.08 0.41 -7.09
C ALA A 68 -0.56 0.52 -7.12
N VAL A 69 0.15 -0.61 -7.05
CA VAL A 69 1.61 -0.73 -7.15
C VAL A 69 1.99 -2.21 -7.12
N ILE A 70 3.06 -2.59 -7.81
CA ILE A 70 3.78 -3.84 -7.52
C ILE A 70 4.95 -3.51 -6.61
N GLY A 71 4.88 -3.94 -5.36
CA GLY A 71 5.77 -3.54 -4.28
C GLY A 71 6.60 -4.70 -3.74
N ILE A 72 7.88 -4.47 -3.48
CA ILE A 72 8.78 -5.43 -2.80
C ILE A 72 9.36 -4.78 -1.57
N ASN A 73 9.17 -5.39 -0.39
CA ASN A 73 10.05 -5.13 0.73
C ASN A 73 11.29 -5.99 0.50
N PRO A 74 12.48 -5.40 0.29
CA PRO A 74 13.67 -6.20 0.02
C PRO A 74 14.10 -6.95 1.29
N ALA A 75 14.57 -8.19 1.13
CA ALA A 75 15.12 -8.99 2.23
C ALA A 75 16.46 -8.45 2.75
N THR A 76 17.10 -7.52 2.01
CA THR A 76 18.37 -6.89 2.39
C THR A 76 18.34 -5.39 2.15
N ASP A 77 19.09 -4.63 2.95
CA ASP A 77 19.28 -3.18 2.77
C ASP A 77 20.34 -2.82 1.70
N SER A 78 20.71 -3.76 0.82
CA SER A 78 21.74 -3.55 -0.19
C SER A 78 21.23 -2.64 -1.32
N PRO A 79 21.90 -1.50 -1.61
CA PRO A 79 21.53 -0.66 -2.75
C PRO A 79 21.65 -1.39 -4.09
N HIS A 80 22.61 -2.33 -4.21
CA HIS A 80 22.75 -3.13 -5.43
C HIS A 80 21.56 -4.09 -5.61
N ALA A 81 21.19 -4.83 -4.57
CA ALA A 81 20.04 -5.74 -4.64
C ALA A 81 18.74 -4.96 -4.94
N THR A 82 18.58 -3.80 -4.28
CA THR A 82 17.46 -2.88 -4.55
C THR A 82 17.45 -2.41 -6.00
N SER A 83 18.61 -2.07 -6.58
CA SER A 83 18.74 -1.71 -7.99
C SER A 83 18.32 -2.86 -8.92
N ASP A 84 18.77 -4.09 -8.65
CA ASP A 84 18.44 -5.26 -9.46
C ASP A 84 16.92 -5.52 -9.47
N LEU A 85 16.26 -5.34 -8.32
CA LEU A 85 14.80 -5.46 -8.18
C LEU A 85 14.06 -4.38 -8.99
N PHE A 86 14.55 -3.13 -8.99
CA PHE A 86 13.95 -2.08 -9.82
C PHE A 86 14.05 -2.40 -11.32
N TYR A 87 15.20 -2.88 -11.79
CA TYR A 87 15.35 -3.29 -13.18
C TYR A 87 14.49 -4.50 -13.55
N LEU A 88 14.38 -5.50 -12.65
CA LEU A 88 13.51 -6.65 -12.84
C LEU A 88 12.05 -6.23 -13.04
N LEU A 89 11.53 -5.38 -12.14
CA LEU A 89 10.14 -4.90 -12.22
C LEU A 89 9.90 -4.01 -13.44
N ASP A 90 10.86 -3.16 -13.81
CA ASP A 90 10.73 -2.31 -15.00
C ASP A 90 10.78 -3.13 -16.30
N ASP A 91 11.63 -4.16 -16.41
CA ASP A 91 11.63 -5.08 -17.57
C ASP A 91 10.30 -5.81 -17.71
N ILE A 92 9.77 -6.37 -16.61
CA ILE A 92 8.45 -7.00 -16.58
C ILE A 92 7.37 -6.02 -17.05
N ARG A 93 7.34 -4.81 -16.50
CA ARG A 93 6.36 -3.78 -16.86
C ARG A 93 6.44 -3.43 -18.34
N GLN A 94 7.65 -3.19 -18.87
CA GLN A 94 7.87 -2.80 -20.26
C GLN A 94 7.47 -3.92 -21.23
N ARG A 95 7.87 -5.16 -20.94
CA ARG A 95 7.64 -6.32 -21.81
C ARG A 95 6.16 -6.63 -22.02
N PHE A 96 5.33 -6.38 -21.01
CA PHE A 96 3.89 -6.67 -21.06
C PHE A 96 3.03 -5.40 -21.11
N GLU A 97 3.66 -4.23 -21.28
CA GLU A 97 3.03 -2.91 -21.32
C GLU A 97 2.04 -2.70 -20.16
N ILE A 98 2.41 -3.17 -18.97
CA ILE A 98 1.51 -3.18 -17.82
C ILE A 98 1.32 -1.73 -17.34
N PRO A 99 0.10 -1.21 -17.28
CA PRO A 99 -0.17 0.12 -16.73
C PRO A 99 -0.15 0.02 -15.21
N MET A 100 1.05 -0.12 -14.64
CA MET A 100 1.29 -0.17 -13.19
C MET A 100 2.64 0.45 -12.87
N GLN A 101 2.77 0.94 -11.64
CA GLN A 101 4.03 1.44 -11.09
C GLN A 101 4.68 0.40 -10.19
N SER A 102 6.01 0.38 -10.19
CA SER A 102 6.80 -0.44 -9.29
C SER A 102 7.34 0.35 -8.10
N CYS A 103 7.58 -0.36 -7.00
CA CYS A 103 8.27 0.20 -5.84
C CYS A 103 9.11 -0.88 -5.13
N VAL A 104 10.34 -0.56 -4.78
CA VAL A 104 11.12 -1.34 -3.82
C VAL A 104 11.21 -0.52 -2.54
N LEU A 105 10.66 -1.05 -1.45
CA LEU A 105 10.42 -0.35 -0.20
C LEU A 105 11.68 -0.26 0.68
N SER A 106 12.78 0.21 0.07
CA SER A 106 14.02 0.54 0.78
C SER A 106 13.91 1.90 1.49
N HIS A 107 14.85 2.21 2.38
CA HIS A 107 14.98 3.55 2.95
C HIS A 107 15.09 4.63 1.85
N VAL A 108 14.43 5.77 2.05
CA VAL A 108 14.30 6.83 1.05
C VAL A 108 15.64 7.34 0.49
N THR A 109 16.67 7.43 1.33
CA THR A 109 18.00 7.90 0.89
C THR A 109 18.65 6.93 -0.08
N THR A 110 18.47 5.62 0.11
CA THR A 110 18.93 4.60 -0.84
C THR A 110 18.25 4.81 -2.19
N THR A 111 16.94 5.05 -2.19
CA THR A 111 16.20 5.31 -3.43
C THR A 111 16.69 6.58 -4.13
N VAL A 112 16.95 7.67 -3.41
CA VAL A 112 17.50 8.91 -3.99
C VAL A 112 18.86 8.66 -4.65
N GLU A 113 19.78 7.96 -3.99
CA GLU A 113 21.08 7.60 -4.60
C GLU A 113 20.93 6.74 -5.86
N LEU A 114 19.92 5.87 -5.93
CA LEU A 114 19.65 5.04 -7.11
C LEU A 114 19.06 5.88 -8.24
N ILE A 115 18.22 6.88 -7.94
CA ILE A 115 17.72 7.85 -8.92
C ILE A 115 18.90 8.61 -9.55
N GLU A 116 19.86 9.08 -8.76
CA GLU A 116 21.07 9.75 -9.25
C GLU A 116 21.92 8.86 -10.18
N LYS A 117 21.87 7.54 -9.97
CA LYS A 117 22.54 6.52 -10.81
C LYS A 117 21.71 6.11 -12.03
N GLY A 118 20.53 6.68 -12.24
CA GLY A 118 19.67 6.42 -13.40
C GLY A 118 18.86 5.13 -13.32
N VAL A 119 18.67 4.55 -12.12
CA VAL A 119 17.83 3.37 -11.90
C VAL A 119 16.36 3.72 -12.18
N PRO A 120 15.55 2.82 -12.79
CA PRO A 120 14.18 3.10 -13.21
C PRO A 120 13.18 3.09 -12.05
N VAL A 121 13.32 4.03 -11.12
CA VAL A 121 12.43 4.18 -9.96
C VAL A 121 11.10 4.81 -10.42
N ASP A 122 9.98 4.12 -10.21
CA ASP A 122 8.64 4.70 -10.42
C ASP A 122 8.14 5.42 -9.15
N LEU A 123 8.10 4.74 -8.00
CA LEU A 123 7.72 5.34 -6.71
C LEU A 123 8.85 5.36 -5.68
N VAL A 124 8.86 6.42 -4.87
CA VAL A 124 9.79 6.61 -3.75
C VAL A 124 9.09 6.31 -2.44
N PHE A 125 9.53 5.25 -1.76
CA PHE A 125 8.94 4.78 -0.51
C PHE A 125 9.58 5.42 0.73
N GLN A 126 8.78 5.63 1.78
CA GLN A 126 9.30 5.83 3.14
C GLN A 126 8.23 5.57 4.22
N SER A 127 8.61 4.88 5.29
CA SER A 127 7.82 4.86 6.54
C SER A 127 7.93 6.21 7.26
N ILE A 128 6.79 6.75 7.70
CA ILE A 128 6.69 8.04 8.39
C ILE A 128 5.89 7.91 9.69
N ALA A 129 6.08 8.87 10.59
CA ALA A 129 5.42 8.93 11.89
C ALA A 129 4.95 10.36 12.25
N GLY A 130 4.12 10.44 13.29
CA GLY A 130 3.48 11.68 13.72
C GLY A 130 4.34 12.62 14.57
N THR A 131 5.57 12.25 14.91
CA THR A 131 6.48 13.08 15.72
C THR A 131 7.86 13.16 15.08
N GLU A 132 8.55 14.27 15.32
CA GLU A 132 9.93 14.47 14.86
C GLU A 132 10.87 13.40 15.43
N GLY A 133 10.73 13.06 16.72
CA GLY A 133 11.52 12.01 17.35
C GLY A 133 11.35 10.64 16.70
N ALA A 134 10.11 10.27 16.32
CA ALA A 134 9.85 9.01 15.63
C ALA A 134 10.43 9.02 14.20
N ASN A 135 10.21 10.10 13.42
CA ASN A 135 10.81 10.22 12.09
C ASN A 135 12.36 10.20 12.15
N SER A 136 12.95 10.87 13.14
CA SER A 136 14.41 10.85 13.34
C SER A 136 14.92 9.44 13.64
N SER A 137 14.14 8.63 14.37
CA SER A 137 14.49 7.21 14.60
C SER A 137 14.44 6.36 13.33
N PHE A 138 13.67 6.79 12.33
CA PHE A 138 13.66 6.20 10.99
C PHE A 138 14.75 6.80 10.08
N GLY A 139 15.58 7.73 10.55
CA GLY A 139 16.62 8.36 9.74
C GLY A 139 16.12 9.45 8.78
N ILE A 140 14.92 10.00 9.01
CA ILE A 140 14.30 10.98 8.13
C ILE A 140 13.82 12.25 8.84
N ASP A 141 13.72 13.32 8.07
CA ASP A 141 12.97 14.53 8.41
C ASP A 141 12.16 15.00 7.18
N ILE A 142 11.40 16.09 7.35
CA ILE A 142 10.55 16.63 6.27
C ILE A 142 11.39 17.12 5.08
N SER A 143 12.62 17.58 5.30
CA SER A 143 13.49 18.07 4.23
C SER A 143 13.95 16.93 3.33
N ILE A 144 14.37 15.80 3.92
CA ILE A 144 14.73 14.57 3.20
C ILE A 144 13.55 14.07 2.37
N LEU A 145 12.34 14.06 2.94
CA LEU A 145 11.14 13.63 2.22
C LEU A 145 10.79 14.53 1.02
N ARG A 146 11.05 15.85 1.12
CA ARG A 146 10.83 16.79 0.02
C ARG A 146 11.87 16.61 -1.09
N GLU A 147 13.14 16.48 -0.72
CA GLU A 147 14.22 16.18 -1.66
C GLU A 147 13.93 14.89 -2.44
N ALA A 148 13.48 13.86 -1.75
CA ALA A 148 13.12 12.58 -2.34
C ALA A 148 11.92 12.69 -3.32
N ASN A 149 10.91 13.50 -2.97
CA ASN A 149 9.79 13.79 -3.85
C ASN A 149 10.24 14.53 -5.12
N GLU A 150 11.10 15.54 -4.98
CA GLU A 150 11.68 16.26 -6.10
C GLU A 150 12.52 15.34 -6.99
N ALA A 151 13.34 14.47 -6.41
CA ALA A 151 14.13 13.47 -7.12
C ALA A 151 13.24 12.50 -7.91
N GLY A 152 12.21 11.93 -7.29
CA GLY A 152 11.26 11.04 -7.97
C GLY A 152 10.53 11.72 -9.12
N ARG A 153 10.03 12.96 -8.91
CA ARG A 153 9.35 13.74 -9.95
C ARG A 153 10.28 14.12 -11.11
N SER A 154 11.58 14.31 -10.83
CA SER A 154 12.57 14.67 -11.86
C SER A 154 12.67 13.63 -12.98
N LEU A 155 12.37 12.36 -12.68
CA LEU A 155 12.40 11.26 -13.65
C LEU A 155 11.26 11.32 -14.67
N LYS A 156 10.14 11.98 -14.35
CA LYS A 156 8.98 12.16 -15.25
C LYS A 156 8.47 10.85 -15.86
N ARG A 157 8.40 9.80 -15.05
CA ARG A 157 8.07 8.45 -15.50
C ARG A 157 6.58 8.15 -15.57
N GLY A 158 5.73 8.94 -14.91
CA GLY A 158 4.28 8.79 -14.93
C GLY A 158 3.67 9.11 -16.30
N THR A 159 2.58 8.43 -16.64
CA THR A 159 1.87 8.57 -17.93
C THR A 159 0.50 9.23 -17.80
N VAL A 160 -0.06 9.26 -16.60
CA VAL A 160 -1.36 9.86 -16.26
C VAL A 160 -1.19 11.05 -15.31
N GLY A 161 -0.29 10.92 -14.33
CA GLY A 161 0.04 11.98 -13.38
C GLY A 161 1.49 11.89 -12.91
N ASP A 162 1.82 12.65 -11.86
CA ASP A 162 3.18 12.82 -11.36
C ASP A 162 3.30 12.67 -9.84
N ASN A 163 2.33 12.02 -9.19
CA ASN A 163 2.44 11.67 -7.78
C ASN A 163 3.42 10.50 -7.64
N VAL A 164 4.57 10.71 -6.98
CA VAL A 164 5.66 9.70 -6.92
C VAL A 164 5.89 9.11 -5.53
N MET A 165 5.34 9.71 -4.48
CA MET A 165 5.60 9.25 -3.11
C MET A 165 4.70 8.09 -2.75
N TYR A 166 5.28 7.08 -2.10
CA TYR A 166 4.59 6.02 -1.39
C TYR A 166 4.96 6.08 0.10
N LEU A 167 3.98 6.29 0.99
CA LEU A 167 4.24 6.47 2.42
C LEU A 167 3.50 5.43 3.25
N GLU A 168 4.17 4.88 4.25
CA GLU A 168 3.55 3.97 5.22
C GLU A 168 3.52 4.55 6.63
N THR A 169 2.43 4.32 7.33
CA THR A 169 2.17 4.74 8.70
C THR A 169 1.69 3.54 9.53
N GLY A 170 1.35 3.76 10.80
CA GLY A 170 0.84 2.68 11.63
C GLY A 170 0.76 3.12 13.09
N GLN A 171 -0.39 2.84 13.70
CA GLN A 171 -0.58 3.02 15.13
C GLN A 171 0.45 2.19 15.90
N GLY A 172 1.09 2.83 16.89
CA GLY A 172 2.10 2.19 17.75
C GLY A 172 3.55 2.52 17.39
N SER A 173 3.81 3.01 16.17
CA SER A 173 5.16 3.40 15.73
C SER A 173 5.85 4.40 16.67
N ALA A 174 5.19 5.50 17.00
CA ALA A 174 5.74 6.51 17.91
C ALA A 174 5.84 6.03 19.37
N LEU A 175 4.99 5.09 19.79
CA LEU A 175 5.09 4.48 21.12
C LEU A 175 6.32 3.56 21.19
N SER A 176 6.50 2.71 20.17
CA SER A 176 7.65 1.82 20.01
C SER A 176 8.97 2.58 20.06
N ALA A 177 9.04 3.74 19.42
CA ALA A 177 10.22 4.61 19.39
C ALA A 177 10.42 5.44 20.68
N GLY A 178 9.56 5.32 21.69
CA GLY A 178 9.60 6.18 22.88
C GLY A 178 9.30 7.67 22.59
N ALA A 179 8.79 7.97 21.39
CA ALA A 179 8.61 9.31 20.85
C ALA A 179 7.14 9.78 20.86
N HIS A 180 6.33 9.20 21.73
CA HIS A 180 4.89 9.52 21.92
C HIS A 180 4.63 10.59 23.00
N ILE A 181 5.70 11.07 23.66
CA ILE A 181 5.60 12.04 24.75
C ILE A 181 5.38 13.44 24.18
N GLY A 182 4.28 14.06 24.58
CA GLY A 182 3.90 15.42 24.20
C GLY A 182 4.29 16.48 25.23
N THR A 183 3.62 17.63 25.17
CA THR A 183 3.88 18.77 26.04
C THR A 183 3.69 18.44 27.52
N GLY A 184 4.63 18.88 28.35
CA GLY A 184 4.59 18.64 29.80
C GLY A 184 4.87 17.18 30.20
N GLY A 185 5.51 16.40 29.33
CA GLY A 185 5.87 15.01 29.61
C GLY A 185 4.70 14.03 29.59
N LYS A 186 3.53 14.45 29.06
CA LYS A 186 2.34 13.60 29.02
C LYS A 186 2.32 12.75 27.75
N PRO A 187 1.94 11.47 27.84
CA PRO A 187 1.81 10.62 26.67
C PRO A 187 0.66 11.12 25.77
N VAL A 188 0.84 10.97 24.46
CA VAL A 188 -0.18 11.19 23.43
C VAL A 188 -0.62 9.83 22.91
N ASP A 189 -1.93 9.65 22.71
CA ASP A 189 -2.49 8.38 22.26
C ASP A 189 -2.15 8.06 20.79
N GLN A 190 -2.21 6.77 20.44
CA GLN A 190 -1.81 6.24 19.13
C GLN A 190 -2.56 6.91 17.97
N GLN A 191 -3.88 7.00 18.03
CA GLN A 191 -4.71 7.61 16.97
C GLN A 191 -4.32 9.07 16.69
N THR A 192 -4.05 9.85 17.74
CA THR A 192 -3.65 11.25 17.58
C THR A 192 -2.31 11.36 16.86
N LEU A 193 -1.35 10.49 17.17
CA LEU A 193 -0.04 10.48 16.52
C LEU A 193 -0.11 9.94 15.09
N GLU A 194 -0.93 8.92 14.85
CA GLU A 194 -1.17 8.38 13.52
C GLU A 194 -1.81 9.44 12.60
N THR A 195 -2.79 10.18 13.11
CA THR A 195 -3.40 11.30 12.35
C THR A 195 -2.39 12.42 12.04
N ARG A 196 -1.33 12.58 12.85
CA ARG A 196 -0.25 13.54 12.55
C ARG A 196 0.69 13.02 11.47
N ALA A 197 0.91 11.72 11.34
CA ALA A 197 1.67 11.12 10.24
C ALA A 197 1.00 11.45 8.89
N TYR A 198 -0.33 11.41 8.83
CA TYR A 198 -1.08 11.86 7.65
C TYR A 198 -0.87 13.35 7.31
N ALA A 199 -0.68 14.21 8.31
CA ALA A 199 -0.34 15.61 8.04
C ALA A 199 1.07 15.75 7.43
N VAL A 200 2.01 14.87 7.79
CA VAL A 200 3.33 14.76 7.14
C VAL A 200 3.16 14.26 5.70
N ALA A 201 2.36 13.22 5.47
CA ALA A 201 2.10 12.71 4.12
C ALA A 201 1.50 13.78 3.20
N ARG A 202 0.55 14.57 3.71
CA ARG A 202 -0.19 15.55 2.91
C ARG A 202 0.70 16.58 2.21
N VAL A 203 1.81 16.99 2.81
CA VAL A 203 2.70 17.99 2.18
C VAL A 203 3.54 17.43 1.04
N LEU A 204 3.49 16.12 0.81
CA LEU A 204 4.26 15.42 -0.22
C LEU A 204 3.41 15.00 -1.42
N GLU A 205 2.08 15.20 -1.36
CA GLU A 205 1.14 14.84 -2.42
C GLU A 205 1.37 13.39 -2.94
N PRO A 206 1.32 12.37 -2.06
CA PRO A 206 1.70 11.02 -2.42
C PRO A 206 0.70 10.39 -3.39
N LEU A 207 1.18 9.42 -4.16
CA LEU A 207 0.30 8.53 -4.89
C LEU A 207 -0.42 7.60 -3.92
N LEU A 208 0.33 7.08 -2.96
CA LEU A 208 -0.12 6.06 -2.02
C LEU A 208 0.28 6.47 -0.60
N VAL A 209 -0.69 6.34 0.31
CA VAL A 209 -0.41 6.30 1.74
C VAL A 209 -1.29 5.23 2.37
N ASN A 210 -0.69 4.32 3.12
CA ASN A 210 -1.44 3.35 3.92
C ASN A 210 -0.97 3.32 5.37
N THR A 211 -1.92 3.07 6.25
CA THR A 211 -1.62 2.53 7.57
C THR A 211 -1.35 1.03 7.43
N VAL A 212 -0.49 0.48 8.28
CA VAL A 212 -0.29 -0.96 8.43
C VAL A 212 -0.91 -1.38 9.76
N VAL A 213 -2.15 -1.87 9.72
CA VAL A 213 -2.96 -2.09 10.92
C VAL A 213 -2.78 -3.53 11.38
N GLY A 214 -2.37 -3.76 12.62
CA GLY A 214 -2.18 -5.11 13.19
C GLY A 214 -0.80 -5.73 12.96
N PHE A 215 0.12 -5.02 12.29
CA PHE A 215 1.46 -5.51 11.95
C PHE A 215 2.44 -5.57 13.12
N ILE A 216 2.37 -4.64 14.07
CA ILE A 216 3.37 -4.56 15.14
C ILE A 216 3.16 -5.67 16.19
N GLY A 217 1.91 -5.86 16.63
CA GLY A 217 1.58 -6.88 17.64
C GLY A 217 0.46 -6.48 18.61
N PRO A 218 0.02 -7.42 19.47
CA PRO A 218 -1.07 -7.26 20.42
C PRO A 218 -0.81 -6.25 21.54
N GLU A 219 0.44 -5.82 21.71
CA GLU A 219 0.85 -4.78 22.65
C GLU A 219 0.28 -3.41 22.26
N TYR A 220 -0.06 -3.24 20.97
CA TYR A 220 -0.60 -2.02 20.40
C TYR A 220 -2.07 -2.16 20.02
N LEU A 221 -2.44 -3.30 19.40
CA LEU A 221 -3.80 -3.66 19.00
C LEU A 221 -4.03 -5.15 19.28
N TYR A 222 -4.70 -5.45 20.39
CA TYR A 222 -4.72 -6.80 20.97
C TYR A 222 -5.56 -7.82 20.20
N ASP A 223 -6.76 -7.43 19.75
CA ASP A 223 -7.74 -8.31 19.13
C ASP A 223 -8.27 -7.78 17.78
N GLY A 224 -8.97 -8.62 17.03
CA GLY A 224 -9.61 -8.26 15.77
C GLY A 224 -10.53 -7.03 15.87
N LYS A 225 -11.21 -6.86 17.01
CA LYS A 225 -12.04 -5.67 17.28
C LYS A 225 -11.22 -4.38 17.29
N GLN A 226 -10.04 -4.38 17.93
CA GLN A 226 -9.14 -3.23 17.97
C GLN A 226 -8.53 -2.96 16.59
N ILE A 227 -8.13 -4.00 15.85
CA ILE A 227 -7.63 -3.88 14.48
C ILE A 227 -8.71 -3.27 13.56
N ILE A 228 -9.92 -3.81 13.57
CA ILE A 228 -11.04 -3.28 12.77
C ILE A 228 -11.30 -1.80 13.12
N ARG A 229 -11.31 -1.47 14.42
CA ARG A 229 -11.52 -0.08 14.85
C ARG A 229 -10.40 0.85 14.36
N ALA A 230 -9.14 0.45 14.53
CA ALA A 230 -7.98 1.24 14.11
C ALA A 230 -7.99 1.48 12.60
N GLY A 231 -8.22 0.44 11.78
CA GLY A 231 -8.28 0.59 10.33
C GLY A 231 -9.37 1.54 9.84
N LEU A 232 -10.53 1.57 10.51
CA LEU A 232 -11.58 2.54 10.19
C LEU A 232 -11.23 3.97 10.62
N GLU A 233 -10.62 4.15 11.79
CA GLU A 233 -10.19 5.47 12.27
C GLU A 233 -9.09 6.05 11.38
N ASP A 234 -8.13 5.22 11.00
CA ASP A 234 -6.99 5.56 10.14
C ASP A 234 -7.45 5.95 8.74
N HIS A 235 -8.27 5.10 8.11
CA HIS A 235 -8.87 5.38 6.81
C HIS A 235 -9.67 6.69 6.81
N PHE A 236 -10.54 6.88 7.81
CA PHE A 236 -11.30 8.12 7.99
C PHE A 236 -10.39 9.33 8.11
N CYS A 237 -9.40 9.28 9.00
CA CYS A 237 -8.50 10.40 9.24
C CYS A 237 -7.69 10.77 7.99
N GLY A 238 -7.16 9.78 7.26
CA GLY A 238 -6.45 9.99 6.01
C GLY A 238 -7.34 10.63 4.94
N LYS A 239 -8.55 10.10 4.71
CA LYS A 239 -9.50 10.65 3.73
C LYS A 239 -9.92 12.09 4.05
N ILE A 240 -10.22 12.39 5.32
CA ILE A 240 -10.60 13.74 5.75
C ILE A 240 -9.43 14.72 5.61
N LEU A 241 -8.19 14.24 5.71
CA LEU A 241 -7.00 15.03 5.43
C LEU A 241 -6.67 15.15 3.93
N GLY A 242 -7.47 14.55 3.05
CA GLY A 242 -7.33 14.68 1.60
C GLY A 242 -6.25 13.77 1.01
N LEU A 243 -6.05 12.57 1.59
CA LEU A 243 -5.08 11.59 1.11
C LEU A 243 -5.75 10.41 0.37
N PRO A 244 -5.08 9.83 -0.64
CA PRO A 244 -5.51 8.58 -1.29
C PRO A 244 -5.25 7.39 -0.36
N MET A 245 -6.00 7.35 0.74
CA MET A 245 -5.74 6.49 1.89
C MET A 245 -6.09 5.02 1.60
N GLY A 246 -5.08 4.16 1.69
CA GLY A 246 -5.22 2.71 1.72
C GLY A 246 -4.98 2.13 3.11
N VAL A 247 -5.13 0.82 3.23
CA VAL A 247 -4.92 0.07 4.48
C VAL A 247 -4.29 -1.28 4.16
N ASP A 248 -3.21 -1.63 4.86
CA ASP A 248 -2.79 -3.04 4.97
C ASP A 248 -3.66 -3.69 6.04
N VAL A 249 -4.54 -4.58 5.61
CA VAL A 249 -5.51 -5.27 6.45
C VAL A 249 -4.83 -6.55 6.90
N CYS A 250 -4.23 -6.50 8.08
CA CYS A 250 -3.30 -7.53 8.49
C CYS A 250 -3.31 -7.81 9.98
N TYR A 251 -2.69 -8.91 10.38
CA TYR A 251 -2.49 -9.26 11.77
C TYR A 251 -1.24 -10.14 11.92
N THR A 252 -0.72 -10.22 13.14
CA THR A 252 0.36 -11.15 13.49
C THR A 252 -0.21 -12.37 14.22
N ASN A 253 0.43 -13.53 14.05
CA ASN A 253 -0.01 -14.81 14.63
C ASN A 253 -0.17 -14.86 16.17
N HIS A 254 0.29 -13.83 16.89
CA HIS A 254 0.19 -13.74 18.34
C HIS A 254 -0.84 -12.70 18.82
N ALA A 255 -1.52 -12.01 17.89
CA ALA A 255 -2.72 -11.23 18.19
C ALA A 255 -3.96 -12.14 18.31
N GLU A 256 -4.96 -11.71 19.08
CA GLU A 256 -6.25 -12.40 19.18
C GLU A 256 -7.15 -11.99 17.98
N ALA A 257 -6.71 -12.36 16.78
CA ALA A 257 -7.34 -12.06 15.51
C ALA A 257 -7.12 -13.18 14.50
N ASP A 258 -7.99 -13.27 13.50
CA ASP A 258 -7.87 -14.20 12.39
C ASP A 258 -8.32 -13.58 11.05
N GLN A 259 -8.37 -14.41 10.01
CA GLN A 259 -8.76 -13.95 8.67
C GLN A 259 -10.22 -13.49 8.59
N ASP A 260 -11.12 -13.99 9.44
CA ASP A 260 -12.53 -13.56 9.43
C ASP A 260 -12.65 -12.10 9.91
N ASP A 261 -11.77 -11.68 10.84
CA ASP A 261 -11.64 -10.27 11.22
C ASP A 261 -11.13 -9.41 10.05
N MET A 262 -10.17 -9.93 9.27
CA MET A 262 -9.62 -9.24 8.09
C MET A 262 -10.68 -9.07 6.99
N ASP A 263 -11.49 -10.11 6.72
CA ASP A 263 -12.61 -10.06 5.78
C ASP A 263 -13.67 -9.03 6.21
N THR A 264 -13.92 -8.95 7.53
CA THR A 264 -14.78 -7.93 8.11
C THR A 264 -14.22 -6.54 7.84
N LEU A 265 -12.95 -6.28 8.17
CA LEU A 265 -12.32 -4.97 7.94
C LEU A 265 -12.31 -4.61 6.45
N LEU A 266 -11.92 -5.52 5.57
CA LEU A 266 -11.89 -5.32 4.12
C LEU A 266 -13.26 -4.91 3.59
N THR A 267 -14.33 -5.60 4.01
CA THR A 267 -15.69 -5.29 3.58
C THR A 267 -16.09 -3.87 4.02
N LEU A 268 -15.79 -3.51 5.28
CA LEU A 268 -16.10 -2.18 5.81
C LEU A 268 -15.31 -1.07 5.09
N LEU A 269 -14.04 -1.32 4.74
CA LEU A 269 -13.19 -0.40 3.98
C LEU A 269 -13.66 -0.23 2.54
N GLY A 270 -14.14 -1.31 1.90
CA GLY A 270 -14.76 -1.25 0.58
C GLY A 270 -16.01 -0.36 0.57
N VAL A 271 -16.86 -0.49 1.61
CA VAL A 271 -18.03 0.41 1.80
C VAL A 271 -17.60 1.85 2.10
N ALA A 272 -16.52 2.04 2.85
CA ALA A 272 -15.98 3.35 3.20
C ALA A 272 -15.27 4.06 2.03
N GLY A 273 -14.99 3.37 0.92
CA GLY A 273 -14.30 3.93 -0.23
C GLY A 273 -12.79 4.10 -0.04
N ALA A 274 -12.15 3.07 0.53
CA ALA A 274 -10.69 2.95 0.59
C ALA A 274 -10.07 2.97 -0.80
N ALA A 275 -8.96 3.68 -0.95
CA ALA A 275 -8.32 3.89 -2.24
C ALA A 275 -7.63 2.62 -2.76
N PHE A 276 -6.99 1.89 -1.85
CA PHE A 276 -6.33 0.62 -2.12
C PHE A 276 -6.18 -0.25 -0.87
N VAL A 277 -5.94 -1.54 -1.09
CA VAL A 277 -5.54 -2.51 -0.06
C VAL A 277 -4.31 -3.29 -0.50
N ILE A 278 -3.62 -3.94 0.43
CA ILE A 278 -2.43 -4.75 0.15
C ILE A 278 -2.86 -6.20 0.05
N ALA A 279 -2.28 -6.94 -0.91
CA ALA A 279 -2.48 -8.38 -1.03
C ALA A 279 -1.15 -9.10 -1.25
N VAL A 280 -1.02 -10.27 -0.63
CA VAL A 280 0.13 -11.18 -0.68
C VAL A 280 -0.29 -12.56 -1.18
N PRO A 281 0.65 -13.38 -1.71
CA PRO A 281 0.35 -14.76 -2.08
C PRO A 281 -0.21 -15.55 -0.89
N GLY A 282 -1.44 -16.07 -1.05
CA GLY A 282 -2.05 -16.95 -0.05
C GLY A 282 -2.34 -16.32 1.32
N ALA A 283 -2.41 -14.99 1.42
CA ALA A 283 -2.59 -14.25 2.69
C ALA A 283 -1.44 -14.41 3.71
N ASP A 284 -0.31 -15.02 3.33
CA ASP A 284 0.82 -15.28 4.23
C ASP A 284 2.10 -14.64 3.70
N ASP A 285 2.59 -13.61 4.39
CA ASP A 285 3.89 -13.03 4.09
C ASP A 285 4.99 -13.78 4.83
N VAL A 286 5.54 -14.78 4.17
CA VAL A 286 6.57 -15.67 4.72
C VAL A 286 7.89 -14.96 5.09
N MET A 287 8.12 -13.74 4.58
CA MET A 287 9.32 -12.98 4.87
C MET A 287 9.13 -12.06 6.08
N LEU A 288 8.00 -11.36 6.14
CA LEU A 288 7.69 -10.42 7.22
C LEU A 288 7.00 -11.11 8.42
N GLY A 289 6.51 -12.33 8.26
CA GLY A 289 5.98 -13.16 9.35
C GLY A 289 4.60 -12.74 9.86
N TYR A 290 3.74 -12.24 8.97
CA TYR A 290 2.39 -11.76 9.27
C TYR A 290 1.39 -12.20 8.20
N GLN A 291 0.11 -12.12 8.51
CA GLN A 291 -0.98 -12.44 7.60
C GLN A 291 -1.60 -11.13 7.09
N SER A 292 -1.86 -11.06 5.79
CA SER A 292 -2.52 -9.92 5.11
C SER A 292 -3.66 -10.45 4.24
N LEU A 293 -4.17 -9.68 3.29
CA LEU A 293 -5.16 -10.17 2.33
C LEU A 293 -4.50 -11.06 1.27
N SER A 294 -5.27 -12.02 0.77
CA SER A 294 -4.94 -12.77 -0.43
C SER A 294 -5.43 -12.05 -1.69
N PHE A 295 -4.97 -12.52 -2.87
CA PHE A 295 -5.53 -12.06 -4.15
C PHE A 295 -7.02 -12.40 -4.30
N HIS A 296 -7.50 -13.45 -3.63
CA HIS A 296 -8.91 -13.83 -3.66
C HIS A 296 -9.78 -12.86 -2.89
N ASP A 297 -9.27 -12.26 -1.81
CA ASP A 297 -10.01 -11.30 -0.99
C ASP A 297 -10.25 -10.00 -1.78
N ALA A 298 -9.27 -9.59 -2.60
CA ALA A 298 -9.44 -8.50 -3.56
C ALA A 298 -10.54 -8.79 -4.60
N LEU A 299 -10.63 -10.02 -5.11
CA LEU A 299 -11.72 -10.43 -6.00
C LEU A 299 -13.07 -10.44 -5.27
N TYR A 300 -13.10 -10.97 -4.04
CA TYR A 300 -14.29 -11.00 -3.19
C TYR A 300 -14.86 -9.59 -3.00
N VAL A 301 -14.06 -8.63 -2.51
CA VAL A 301 -14.57 -7.29 -2.20
C VAL A 301 -15.03 -6.56 -3.46
N ARG A 302 -14.31 -6.74 -4.58
CA ARG A 302 -14.70 -6.19 -5.88
C ARG A 302 -16.04 -6.77 -6.34
N GLN A 303 -16.23 -8.07 -6.25
CA GLN A 303 -17.47 -8.71 -6.65
C GLN A 303 -18.64 -8.38 -5.71
N ALA A 304 -18.42 -8.43 -4.39
CA ALA A 304 -19.46 -8.22 -3.38
C ALA A 304 -20.02 -6.79 -3.40
N LEU A 305 -19.17 -5.81 -3.71
CA LEU A 305 -19.53 -4.39 -3.70
C LEU A 305 -19.62 -3.76 -5.10
N GLY A 306 -19.40 -4.54 -6.17
CA GLY A 306 -19.40 -4.05 -7.54
C GLY A 306 -18.28 -3.06 -7.85
N LEU A 307 -17.14 -3.19 -7.17
CA LEU A 307 -15.96 -2.35 -7.36
C LEU A 307 -15.07 -2.89 -8.48
N ARG A 308 -14.28 -2.01 -9.09
CA ARG A 308 -13.37 -2.32 -10.20
C ARG A 308 -11.91 -1.96 -9.89
N PRO A 309 -10.93 -2.51 -10.63
CA PRO A 309 -9.53 -2.05 -10.61
C PRO A 309 -9.41 -0.58 -11.04
N ALA A 310 -8.19 -0.02 -11.12
CA ALA A 310 -7.95 1.26 -11.77
C ALA A 310 -8.37 1.22 -13.26
N PRO A 311 -8.90 2.31 -13.85
CA PRO A 311 -9.40 2.31 -15.23
C PRO A 311 -8.37 1.83 -16.27
N GLU A 312 -7.13 2.29 -16.15
CA GLU A 312 -6.05 1.98 -17.08
C GLU A 312 -5.68 0.49 -17.01
N PHE A 313 -5.69 -0.07 -15.80
CA PHE A 313 -5.43 -1.49 -15.56
C PHE A 313 -6.61 -2.38 -15.97
N GLU A 314 -7.85 -1.94 -15.76
CA GLU A 314 -9.07 -2.59 -16.23
C GLU A 314 -9.05 -2.74 -17.77
N GLU A 315 -8.65 -1.69 -18.49
CA GLU A 315 -8.51 -1.73 -19.96
C GLU A 315 -7.44 -2.74 -20.40
N TRP A 316 -6.29 -2.77 -19.72
CA TRP A 316 -5.23 -3.74 -20.00
C TRP A 316 -5.68 -5.19 -19.75
N LEU A 317 -6.34 -5.46 -18.62
CA LEU A 317 -6.91 -6.77 -18.31
C LEU A 317 -7.94 -7.21 -19.37
N ALA A 318 -8.82 -6.30 -19.79
CA ALA A 318 -9.79 -6.57 -20.85
C ALA A 318 -9.11 -6.86 -22.20
N GLY A 319 -8.05 -6.12 -22.53
CA GLY A 319 -7.24 -6.35 -23.74
C GLY A 319 -6.57 -7.73 -23.77
N LEU A 320 -6.25 -8.29 -22.61
CA LEU A 320 -5.74 -9.67 -22.46
C LEU A 320 -6.84 -10.73 -22.40
N GLY A 321 -8.12 -10.34 -22.42
CA GLY A 321 -9.25 -11.25 -22.24
C GLY A 321 -9.39 -11.78 -20.80
N MET A 322 -8.80 -11.09 -19.83
CA MET A 322 -8.78 -11.48 -18.41
C MET A 322 -9.91 -10.85 -17.60
N ALA A 323 -10.66 -9.89 -18.17
CA ALA A 323 -11.81 -9.26 -17.52
C ALA A 323 -13.04 -9.28 -18.44
N ASP A 324 -14.23 -9.45 -17.85
CA ASP A 324 -15.50 -9.31 -18.58
C ASP A 324 -15.98 -7.84 -18.67
N ALA A 325 -17.07 -7.59 -19.39
CA ALA A 325 -17.65 -6.25 -19.54
C ALA A 325 -18.14 -5.62 -18.22
N GLN A 326 -18.28 -6.43 -17.16
CA GLN A 326 -18.65 -5.97 -15.82
C GLN A 326 -17.42 -5.68 -14.95
N GLY A 327 -16.21 -5.91 -15.46
CA GLY A 327 -14.94 -5.72 -14.75
C GLY A 327 -14.57 -6.90 -13.85
N ARG A 328 -15.26 -8.04 -13.95
CA ARG A 328 -14.92 -9.24 -13.18
C ARG A 328 -13.73 -9.94 -13.81
N ILE A 329 -12.77 -10.33 -12.98
CA ILE A 329 -11.63 -11.14 -13.41
C ILE A 329 -12.10 -12.54 -13.76
N LEU A 330 -11.74 -13.01 -14.95
CA LEU A 330 -12.09 -14.32 -15.47
C LEU A 330 -11.02 -15.34 -15.07
N PRO A 331 -11.40 -16.60 -14.78
CA PRO A 331 -10.43 -17.67 -14.63
C PRO A 331 -9.59 -17.81 -15.90
N VAL A 332 -8.26 -17.69 -15.77
CA VAL A 332 -7.32 -17.80 -16.88
C VAL A 332 -6.58 -19.13 -16.78
N ASP A 333 -6.55 -19.91 -17.86
CA ASP A 333 -5.62 -21.03 -17.96
C ASP A 333 -4.19 -20.49 -18.13
N VAL A 334 -3.38 -20.68 -17.10
CA VAL A 334 -1.95 -20.29 -17.07
C VAL A 334 -1.21 -20.78 -18.33
N ALA A 335 -1.54 -21.98 -18.83
CA ALA A 335 -0.87 -22.54 -20.01
C ALA A 335 -1.11 -21.72 -21.28
N SER A 336 -2.26 -21.03 -21.36
CA SER A 336 -2.68 -20.18 -22.47
C SER A 336 -2.36 -18.69 -22.28
N SER A 337 -2.00 -18.28 -21.06
CA SER A 337 -1.74 -16.88 -20.73
C SER A 337 -0.45 -16.36 -21.38
N GLN A 338 -0.52 -15.18 -21.99
CA GLN A 338 0.67 -14.48 -22.51
C GLN A 338 1.66 -14.16 -21.37
N LEU A 339 1.15 -13.92 -20.16
CA LEU A 339 1.94 -13.61 -18.97
C LEU A 339 2.77 -14.81 -18.49
N ARG A 340 2.45 -16.05 -18.91
CA ARG A 340 3.20 -17.25 -18.50
C ARG A 340 4.71 -17.10 -18.73
N SER A 341 5.08 -16.37 -19.78
CA SER A 341 6.47 -16.14 -20.14
C SER A 341 7.27 -15.29 -19.14
N LEU A 342 6.62 -14.72 -18.10
CA LEU A 342 7.24 -14.14 -16.90
C LEU A 342 8.09 -15.16 -16.14
N THR A 343 7.59 -16.39 -15.98
CA THR A 343 8.27 -17.46 -15.22
C THR A 343 9.35 -18.17 -16.03
N VAL A 344 9.49 -17.83 -17.30
CA VAL A 344 10.46 -18.41 -18.25
C VAL A 344 11.63 -17.46 -18.50
N ALA A 345 11.63 -16.28 -17.88
CA ALA A 345 12.72 -15.31 -18.01
C ALA A 345 14.05 -15.92 -17.52
N ARG A 346 15.08 -15.78 -18.37
CA ARG A 346 16.45 -16.28 -18.17
C ARG A 346 17.28 -15.28 -17.40
#